data_AF-A0A5M4DA82-F1
#
_entry.id   AF-A0A5M4DA82-F1
#
_cell.length_a   1.000
_cell.length_b   1.000
_cell.length_c   1.000
_cell.angle_alpha   90.00
_cell.angle_beta   90.00
_cell.angle_gamma   90.00
#
_symmetry.space_group_name_H-M   'P 1'
#
loop_
_entity.id
_entity.type
_entity.pdbx_description
1 polymer ?
#
loop_
_entity_poly.entity_id
_entity_poly.type
_entity_poly.pdbx_seq_one_letter_code
_entity_poly.pdbx_strand_id
1 'polypeptide(L)'
;PKLAHVFAIPGTDDGLAQDDRVAGTRDLNREKGRLPDSESFKVFSEVPRQGDCLYLGFEADVSGNLIGIEATCLTAAATGLRESYPAQVWEVWNGASGEWDRLKCLDDSTFGFNRSGSVELLMPRNLVDREVGDRKAFWVRCRYTVSPDDLPPRGVDGRGPDPYQKSPEVTQVLARSLGGSTPASQCVTVYNEILGVSDGAPGQEFQMRYAPVLNFGPEDTLLVGPMGDTPDDVSQCVRWTRVEDFSESERTDAHFVCDNRTGLVQLGPAIPQPDGSVRQYGSVPDKGMTIRLSSFRIGGGSRGNVREDKIRVLKTNYPYVASVTNPQAASGGRDLESLDRAKLRALEVIKVRNRAVTAEDFEYLAQKGCAGVGRAKCVQPLTHPPASDSAPVPGTVRLLIVPSINSQIVVPSPADLAVPQRTVDEVYDYLNQRRLLTTALEVGEPDYVFISTEIKLVADPKVDPELLAKRVREALSRYVHPLYGGPNGDGWPFRRTLTLADLYAQVGEIRGVAFLLDAKILTSRLADKEQGVFTSEDLASNAEGVRFLEHELPATRDHRIRIVPMASVGAGDELAEAEA
;
A
#
# COMPACT_ATOMS: atom_id res chain seq x y z
N PRO A 1 -9.27 -2.97 29.35
CA PRO A 1 -9.65 -4.10 28.47
C PRO A 1 -9.95 -5.32 29.35
N LYS A 2 -11.12 -5.95 29.20
CA LYS A 2 -11.44 -7.19 29.92
C LYS A 2 -11.32 -8.35 28.95
N LEU A 3 -10.39 -9.26 29.26
CA LEU A 3 -10.20 -10.50 28.51
C LEU A 3 -11.29 -11.47 28.97
N ALA A 4 -12.17 -11.89 28.06
CA ALA A 4 -13.30 -12.78 28.33
C ALA A 4 -12.95 -14.23 28.05
N HIS A 5 -12.14 -14.46 27.03
CA HIS A 5 -11.88 -15.79 26.50
C HIS A 5 -10.40 -15.93 26.17
N VAL A 6 -9.82 -17.05 26.56
CA VAL A 6 -8.48 -17.47 26.13
C VAL A 6 -8.51 -18.95 25.84
N PHE A 7 -8.10 -19.35 24.64
CA PHE A 7 -8.01 -20.75 24.25
C PHE A 7 -7.03 -20.95 23.09
N ALA A 8 -6.55 -22.18 22.93
CA ALA A 8 -5.65 -22.57 21.85
C ALA A 8 -6.39 -23.49 20.89
N ILE A 9 -6.25 -23.24 19.59
CA ILE A 9 -6.77 -24.07 18.52
C ILE A 9 -5.58 -24.60 17.71
N PRO A 10 -5.46 -25.93 17.52
CA PRO A 10 -4.49 -26.50 16.59
C PRO A 10 -4.74 -26.01 15.15
N GLY A 11 -3.67 -25.71 14.42
CA GLY A 11 -3.77 -25.38 13.01
C GLY A 11 -4.26 -26.57 12.19
N THR A 12 -5.19 -26.32 11.26
CA THR A 12 -5.54 -27.27 10.20
C THR A 12 -4.69 -26.96 8.96
N ASP A 13 -4.21 -28.00 8.26
CA ASP A 13 -3.32 -27.86 7.09
C ASP A 13 -3.93 -27.04 5.94
N ASP A 14 -5.25 -26.86 5.91
CA ASP A 14 -5.96 -25.98 4.99
C ASP A 14 -6.36 -24.69 5.72
N GLY A 15 -5.82 -23.55 5.26
CA GLY A 15 -5.96 -22.21 5.85
C GLY A 15 -7.38 -21.61 5.95
N LEU A 16 -8.42 -22.44 5.93
CA LEU A 16 -9.81 -22.06 6.14
C LEU A 16 -10.50 -23.16 6.96
N ALA A 17 -10.50 -23.04 8.29
CA ALA A 17 -11.50 -23.74 9.08
C ALA A 17 -12.86 -23.08 8.80
N GLN A 18 -13.60 -23.64 7.85
CA GLN A 18 -15.01 -23.32 7.60
C GLN A 18 -15.95 -23.96 8.64
N ASP A 19 -15.41 -24.51 9.71
CA ASP A 19 -16.18 -25.04 10.83
C ASP A 19 -15.44 -24.74 12.14
N ASP A 20 -15.90 -23.69 12.82
CA ASP A 20 -15.53 -23.22 14.15
C ASP A 20 -15.94 -24.26 15.24
N ARG A 21 -15.54 -25.51 15.11
CA ARG A 21 -15.76 -26.53 16.15
C ARG A 21 -14.60 -26.50 17.14
N VAL A 22 -14.83 -25.77 18.22
CA VAL A 22 -13.98 -25.70 19.42
C VAL A 22 -14.03 -27.04 20.19
N ALA A 23 -13.64 -28.14 19.54
CA ALA A 23 -13.57 -29.44 20.17
C ALA A 23 -12.24 -29.55 20.95
N GLY A 24 -12.30 -29.44 22.28
CA GLY A 24 -11.17 -29.69 23.17
C GLY A 24 -10.43 -28.45 23.68
N THR A 25 -10.92 -27.24 23.43
CA THR A 25 -10.28 -26.04 23.97
C THR A 25 -10.83 -25.65 25.34
N ARG A 26 -9.94 -25.30 26.26
CA ARG A 26 -10.27 -24.88 27.63
C ARG A 26 -10.35 -23.35 27.66
N ASP A 27 -11.50 -22.79 28.04
CA ASP A 27 -11.63 -21.35 28.30
C ASP A 27 -11.02 -21.01 29.67
N LEU A 28 -9.92 -20.27 29.69
CA LEU A 28 -9.22 -19.93 30.92
C LEU A 28 -10.00 -18.93 31.81
N ASN A 29 -11.05 -18.29 31.30
CA ASN A 29 -11.74 -17.18 31.99
C ASN A 29 -13.13 -17.50 32.56
N ARG A 30 -13.66 -18.72 32.40
CA ARG A 30 -14.85 -19.14 33.17
C ARG A 30 -14.59 -19.18 34.69
N GLU A 31 -13.33 -19.22 35.12
CA GLU A 31 -12.91 -19.15 36.53
C GLU A 31 -11.90 -18.00 36.78
N LYS A 32 -12.37 -16.74 36.78
CA LYS A 32 -11.63 -15.55 37.31
C LYS A 32 -10.18 -15.33 36.83
N GLY A 33 -9.80 -15.71 35.61
CA GLY A 33 -8.53 -15.30 34.99
C GLY A 33 -7.24 -15.71 35.73
N ARG A 34 -7.34 -16.72 36.59
CA ARG A 34 -6.21 -17.42 37.21
C ARG A 34 -6.45 -18.91 37.01
N LEU A 35 -5.55 -19.58 36.32
CA LEU A 35 -5.44 -21.04 36.51
C LEU A 35 -5.15 -21.27 38.01
N PRO A 36 -5.68 -22.33 38.63
CA PRO A 36 -5.21 -22.78 39.93
C PRO A 36 -3.68 -22.84 39.91
N ASP A 37 -2.99 -22.46 41.00
CA ASP A 37 -1.52 -22.28 41.05
C ASP A 37 -0.69 -23.52 40.59
N SER A 38 -1.34 -24.67 40.34
CA SER A 38 -0.74 -25.92 39.88
C SER A 38 -1.03 -26.32 38.41
N GLU A 39 -1.84 -25.58 37.65
CA GLU A 39 -2.19 -25.96 36.26
C GLU A 39 -1.57 -25.04 35.22
N SER A 40 -0.93 -25.64 34.21
CA SER A 40 -0.33 -24.97 33.06
C SER A 40 -1.19 -25.15 31.81
N PHE A 41 -1.07 -24.22 30.88
CA PHE A 41 -1.75 -24.24 29.60
C PHE A 41 -0.74 -24.12 28.46
N LYS A 42 -0.77 -25.08 27.53
CA LYS A 42 0.07 -25.07 26.33
C LYS A 42 -0.48 -24.05 25.33
N VAL A 43 0.37 -23.10 24.91
CA VAL A 43 0.00 -22.01 23.98
C VAL A 43 -0.35 -22.56 22.59
N PHE A 44 0.35 -23.61 22.16
CA PHE A 44 0.16 -24.33 20.90
C PHE A 44 -0.02 -25.84 21.15
N SER A 45 -0.18 -26.64 20.09
CA SER A 45 -0.19 -28.10 20.17
C SER A 45 1.09 -28.64 20.83
N GLU A 46 1.03 -29.83 21.44
CA GLU A 46 2.15 -30.42 22.20
C GLU A 46 3.48 -30.40 21.43
N VAL A 47 3.42 -30.73 20.13
CA VAL A 47 4.43 -30.40 19.14
C VAL A 47 3.84 -29.30 18.24
N PRO A 48 4.34 -28.05 18.30
CA PRO A 48 3.74 -26.94 17.57
C PRO A 48 3.72 -27.16 16.05
N ARG A 49 2.55 -26.98 15.43
CA ARG A 49 2.35 -27.10 13.98
C ARG A 49 2.05 -25.74 13.38
N GLN A 50 2.53 -25.48 12.16
CA GLN A 50 2.24 -24.22 11.47
C GLN A 50 0.73 -23.95 11.47
N GLY A 51 0.36 -22.71 11.83
CA GLY A 51 -1.05 -22.34 11.96
C GLY A 51 -1.67 -22.57 13.34
N ASP A 52 -0.99 -23.23 14.28
CA ASP A 52 -1.46 -23.29 15.67
C ASP A 52 -1.68 -21.88 16.23
N CYS A 53 -2.83 -21.64 16.86
CA CYS A 53 -3.24 -20.30 17.28
C CYS A 53 -3.66 -20.26 18.74
N LEU A 54 -3.16 -19.27 19.48
CA LEU A 54 -3.71 -18.80 20.74
C LEU A 54 -4.69 -17.64 20.47
N TYR A 55 -5.95 -17.80 20.84
CA TYR A 55 -6.99 -16.78 20.71
C TYR A 55 -7.21 -16.03 22.02
N LEU A 56 -7.31 -14.71 21.93
CA LEU A 56 -7.59 -13.76 22.99
C LEU A 56 -8.85 -12.97 22.63
N GLY A 57 -9.94 -13.22 23.34
CA GLY A 57 -11.24 -12.57 23.11
C GLY A 57 -11.51 -11.48 24.14
N PHE A 58 -11.72 -10.25 23.68
CA PHE A 58 -12.08 -9.11 24.51
C PHE A 58 -13.59 -8.87 24.52
N GLU A 59 -14.17 -8.59 25.69
CA GLU A 59 -15.62 -8.35 25.85
C GLU A 59 -16.09 -7.03 25.23
N ALA A 60 -15.18 -6.07 25.05
CA ALA A 60 -15.49 -4.73 24.59
C ALA A 60 -14.50 -4.31 23.51
N ASP A 61 -14.91 -3.31 22.72
CA ASP A 61 -14.09 -2.76 21.64
C ASP A 61 -12.77 -2.20 22.21
N VAL A 62 -11.66 -2.73 21.73
CA VAL A 62 -10.30 -2.31 22.09
C VAL A 62 -9.63 -1.49 20.98
N SER A 63 -10.39 -1.03 19.98
CA SER A 63 -9.91 -0.22 18.86
C SER A 63 -9.03 0.95 19.27
N GLY A 64 -7.90 1.10 18.58
CA GLY A 64 -6.96 2.19 18.79
C GLY A 64 -6.21 2.18 20.12
N ASN A 65 -6.42 1.18 20.99
CA ASN A 65 -5.69 1.07 22.25
C ASN A 65 -4.33 0.38 22.07
N LEU A 66 -3.38 0.76 22.91
CA LEU A 66 -2.16 -0.02 23.14
C LEU A 66 -2.44 -1.00 24.28
N ILE A 67 -2.49 -2.29 23.96
CA ILE A 67 -2.84 -3.35 24.89
C ILE A 67 -1.57 -4.13 25.26
N GLY A 68 -1.30 -4.24 26.55
CA GLY A 68 -0.28 -5.14 27.08
C GLY A 68 -0.90 -6.49 27.44
N ILE A 69 -0.41 -7.56 26.84
CA ILE A 69 -0.71 -8.94 27.24
C ILE A 69 0.38 -9.38 28.22
N GLU A 70 0.04 -9.54 29.49
CA GLU A 70 0.96 -10.07 30.51
C GLU A 70 0.82 -11.59 30.56
N ALA A 71 1.92 -12.31 30.38
CA ALA A 71 1.96 -13.76 30.44
C ALA A 71 2.92 -14.23 31.53
N THR A 72 2.44 -15.17 32.35
CA THR A 72 3.27 -15.90 33.32
C THR A 72 3.58 -17.27 32.75
N CYS A 73 4.85 -17.53 32.43
CA CYS A 73 5.30 -18.74 31.74
C CYS A 73 5.96 -19.72 32.72
N LEU A 74 5.68 -21.01 32.57
CA LEU A 74 6.18 -22.09 33.44
C LEU A 74 7.50 -22.69 32.95
N THR A 75 7.79 -22.64 31.65
CA THR A 75 8.93 -23.38 31.07
C THR A 75 9.78 -22.50 30.15
N ALA A 76 11.09 -22.53 30.37
CA ALA A 76 12.11 -22.18 29.39
C ALA A 76 12.19 -23.31 28.35
N ALA A 77 11.28 -23.32 27.37
CA ALA A 77 11.34 -24.27 26.27
C ALA A 77 12.46 -23.81 25.31
N ALA A 78 13.51 -24.61 25.22
CA ALA A 78 14.67 -24.50 24.34
C ALA A 78 15.74 -23.46 24.70
N THR A 79 16.89 -24.00 25.14
CA THR A 79 18.18 -23.32 25.10
C THR A 79 18.54 -23.06 23.63
N GLY A 80 18.76 -21.80 23.24
CA GLY A 80 19.25 -21.43 21.91
C GLY A 80 18.19 -20.94 20.91
N LEU A 81 16.93 -20.75 21.30
CA LEU A 81 15.98 -20.00 20.47
C LEU A 81 16.44 -18.55 20.33
N ARG A 82 16.34 -17.99 19.13
CA ARG A 82 16.58 -16.58 18.89
C ARG A 82 15.46 -15.73 19.48
N GLU A 83 15.66 -15.33 20.74
CA GLU A 83 14.70 -14.54 21.52
C GLU A 83 14.19 -13.29 20.78
N SER A 84 15.07 -12.58 20.07
CA SER A 84 14.70 -11.36 19.33
C SER A 84 13.80 -11.60 18.11
N TYR A 85 13.56 -12.85 17.71
CA TYR A 85 12.76 -13.18 16.54
C TYR A 85 11.95 -14.48 16.73
N PRO A 86 10.92 -14.45 17.58
CA PRO A 86 10.12 -15.64 17.91
C PRO A 86 9.31 -16.12 16.70
N ALA A 87 9.06 -17.43 16.63
CA ALA A 87 8.30 -18.11 15.57
C ALA A 87 6.77 -17.88 15.67
N GLN A 88 6.35 -16.63 15.83
CA GLN A 88 4.95 -16.28 15.99
C GLN A 88 4.62 -14.94 15.34
N VAL A 89 3.38 -14.79 14.90
CA VAL A 89 2.81 -13.53 14.43
C VAL A 89 1.52 -13.24 15.19
N TRP A 90 1.28 -11.96 15.44
CA TRP A 90 0.05 -11.48 16.05
C TRP A 90 -0.88 -10.99 14.95
N GLU A 91 -2.16 -11.31 15.09
CA GLU A 91 -3.21 -10.99 14.13
C GLU A 91 -4.48 -10.54 14.86
N VAL A 92 -5.31 -9.77 14.18
CA VAL A 92 -6.59 -9.30 14.69
C VAL A 92 -7.67 -9.50 13.64
N TRP A 93 -8.88 -9.80 14.10
CA TRP A 93 -10.01 -9.91 13.20
C TRP A 93 -10.40 -8.51 12.67
N ASN A 94 -10.36 -8.34 11.34
CA ASN A 94 -10.84 -7.13 10.69
C ASN A 94 -12.18 -7.43 9.99
N GLY A 95 -13.27 -6.90 10.56
CA GLY A 95 -14.61 -7.09 10.00
C GLY A 95 -14.85 -6.41 8.65
N ALA A 96 -14.01 -5.45 8.25
CA ALA A 96 -14.13 -4.78 6.95
C ALA A 96 -13.54 -5.62 5.81
N SER A 97 -12.42 -6.31 6.03
CA SER A 97 -11.85 -7.26 5.06
C SER A 97 -12.49 -8.64 5.15
N GLY A 98 -13.03 -9.01 6.32
CA GLY A 98 -13.43 -10.39 6.58
C GLY A 98 -12.23 -11.32 6.70
N GLU A 99 -11.05 -10.79 7.03
CA GLU A 99 -9.79 -11.52 7.14
C GLU A 99 -9.07 -11.19 8.46
N TRP A 100 -8.03 -11.98 8.76
CA TRP A 100 -7.13 -11.74 9.88
C TRP A 100 -5.98 -10.86 9.46
N ASP A 101 -5.96 -9.63 9.96
CA ASP A 101 -4.93 -8.66 9.64
C ASP A 101 -3.75 -8.79 10.61
N ARG A 102 -2.53 -8.68 10.08
CA ARG A 102 -1.30 -8.71 10.88
C ARG A 102 -1.21 -7.49 11.81
N LEU A 103 -1.01 -7.75 13.10
CA LEU A 103 -0.76 -6.74 14.12
C LEU A 103 0.73 -6.41 14.22
N LYS A 104 1.03 -5.11 14.41
CA LYS A 104 2.38 -4.68 14.80
C LYS A 104 2.55 -4.92 16.30
N CYS A 105 3.41 -5.87 16.64
CA CYS A 105 3.96 -6.04 17.98
C CYS A 105 5.02 -4.95 18.22
N LEU A 106 4.81 -4.09 19.22
CA LEU A 106 5.74 -3.00 19.54
C LEU A 106 6.92 -3.51 20.39
N ASP A 107 6.62 -4.36 21.37
CA ASP A 107 7.60 -5.03 22.22
C ASP A 107 7.08 -6.40 22.65
N ASP A 108 7.99 -7.37 22.79
CA ASP A 108 7.69 -8.71 23.31
C ASP A 108 8.80 -9.13 24.27
N SER A 109 8.62 -8.79 25.54
CA SER A 109 9.53 -9.21 26.62
C SER A 109 9.30 -10.66 27.08
N THR A 110 8.29 -11.35 26.53
CA THR A 110 8.10 -12.80 26.73
C THR A 110 9.00 -13.62 25.81
N PHE A 111 9.49 -13.00 24.73
CA PHE A 111 10.30 -13.61 23.69
C PHE A 111 9.65 -14.87 23.12
N GLY A 112 8.37 -14.78 22.74
CA GLY A 112 7.62 -15.94 22.28
C GLY A 112 7.08 -16.84 23.40
N PHE A 113 6.67 -16.26 24.52
CA PHE A 113 6.23 -16.98 25.72
C PHE A 113 7.30 -17.90 26.35
N ASN A 114 8.58 -17.67 26.05
CA ASN A 114 9.71 -18.42 26.62
C ASN A 114 10.02 -18.02 28.08
N ARG A 115 9.64 -16.80 28.47
CA ARG A 115 9.72 -16.31 29.85
C ARG A 115 8.51 -15.44 30.17
N SER A 116 8.23 -15.29 31.46
CA SER A 116 7.20 -14.37 31.92
C SER A 116 7.55 -12.93 31.53
N GLY A 117 6.56 -12.19 31.05
CA GLY A 117 6.75 -10.84 30.53
C GLY A 117 5.46 -10.24 29.99
N SER A 118 5.61 -9.21 29.17
CA SER A 118 4.50 -8.55 28.48
C SER A 118 4.76 -8.41 26.98
N VAL A 119 3.69 -8.58 26.20
CA VAL A 119 3.62 -8.29 24.77
C VAL A 119 2.79 -7.02 24.57
N GLU A 120 3.34 -6.04 23.87
CA GLU A 120 2.67 -4.77 23.59
C GLU A 120 2.11 -4.75 22.16
N LEU A 121 0.79 -4.71 22.05
CA LEU A 121 0.05 -4.78 20.80
C LEU A 121 -0.70 -3.48 20.54
N LEU A 122 -0.41 -2.83 19.42
CA LEU A 122 -1.15 -1.66 18.97
C LEU A 122 -2.37 -2.11 18.17
N MET A 123 -3.56 -1.93 18.74
CA MET A 123 -4.81 -2.30 18.08
C MET A 123 -5.15 -1.30 16.98
N PRO A 124 -5.55 -1.77 15.78
CA PRO A 124 -6.06 -0.89 14.74
C PRO A 124 -7.40 -0.28 15.17
N ARG A 125 -7.91 0.64 14.34
CA ARG A 125 -9.20 1.27 14.57
C ARG A 125 -10.31 0.48 13.89
N ASN A 126 -11.53 0.60 14.40
CA ASN A 126 -12.75 0.01 13.84
C ASN A 126 -12.73 -1.53 13.84
N LEU A 127 -12.29 -2.13 14.95
CA LEU A 127 -12.45 -3.56 15.16
C LEU A 127 -13.94 -3.92 15.20
N VAL A 128 -14.23 -5.12 14.72
CA VAL A 128 -15.59 -5.68 14.71
C VAL A 128 -15.55 -6.98 15.49
N ASP A 129 -16.55 -7.21 16.32
CA ASP A 129 -16.67 -8.47 17.04
C ASP A 129 -17.12 -9.59 16.09
N ARG A 130 -16.70 -10.82 16.40
CA ARG A 130 -17.05 -12.00 15.63
C ARG A 130 -17.29 -13.18 16.55
N GLU A 131 -18.12 -14.11 16.10
CA GLU A 131 -18.21 -15.44 16.70
C GLU A 131 -17.05 -16.31 16.21
N VAL A 132 -16.25 -16.80 17.17
CA VAL A 132 -15.25 -17.85 16.96
C VAL A 132 -15.64 -18.98 17.90
N GLY A 133 -16.03 -20.11 17.34
CA GLY A 133 -16.71 -21.15 18.10
C GLY A 133 -18.12 -20.74 18.52
N ASP A 134 -18.40 -20.87 19.82
CA ASP A 134 -19.64 -20.48 20.47
C ASP A 134 -19.52 -19.13 21.21
N ARG A 135 -18.50 -18.33 20.89
CA ARG A 135 -18.11 -17.13 21.67
C ARG A 135 -18.01 -15.91 20.78
N LYS A 136 -18.74 -14.87 21.16
CA LYS A 136 -18.70 -13.55 20.52
C LYS A 136 -17.75 -12.64 21.29
N ALA A 137 -16.71 -12.15 20.63
CA ALA A 137 -15.75 -11.22 21.20
C ALA A 137 -14.99 -10.44 20.11
N PHE A 138 -14.23 -9.43 20.53
CA PHE A 138 -13.20 -8.83 19.69
C PHE A 138 -11.94 -9.69 19.78
N TRP A 139 -11.52 -10.27 18.67
CA TRP A 139 -10.49 -11.31 18.69
C TRP A 139 -9.13 -10.81 18.24
N VAL A 140 -8.13 -11.15 19.05
CA VAL A 140 -6.71 -11.11 18.72
C VAL A 140 -6.19 -12.54 18.78
N ARG A 141 -5.35 -12.95 17.85
CA ARG A 141 -4.71 -14.27 17.89
C ARG A 141 -3.21 -14.19 17.73
N CYS A 142 -2.50 -15.09 18.38
CA CYS A 142 -1.08 -15.34 18.19
C CYS A 142 -0.95 -16.67 17.43
N ARG A 143 -0.46 -16.60 16.20
CA ARG A 143 -0.30 -17.75 15.30
C ARG A 143 1.15 -18.17 15.23
N TYR A 144 1.42 -19.46 15.44
CA TYR A 144 2.73 -20.05 15.22
C TYR A 144 3.02 -20.18 13.72
N THR A 145 4.19 -19.69 13.31
CA THR A 145 4.65 -19.77 11.92
C THR A 145 6.17 -19.67 11.87
N VAL A 146 6.76 -20.39 10.91
CA VAL A 146 8.15 -20.26 10.50
C VAL A 146 8.25 -20.00 8.99
N SER A 147 7.12 -19.72 8.34
CA SER A 147 7.08 -19.44 6.91
C SER A 147 7.91 -18.18 6.59
N PRO A 148 8.76 -18.21 5.55
CA PRO A 148 9.46 -17.02 5.08
C PRO A 148 8.53 -15.88 4.65
N ASP A 149 7.30 -16.17 4.26
CA ASP A 149 6.33 -15.15 3.85
C ASP A 149 5.84 -14.34 5.07
N ASP A 150 5.53 -15.05 6.17
CA ASP A 150 5.15 -14.42 7.43
C ASP A 150 6.37 -13.79 8.14
N LEU A 151 7.46 -14.54 8.21
CA LEU A 151 8.66 -14.22 8.98
C LEU A 151 9.90 -14.34 8.07
N PRO A 152 10.13 -13.33 7.20
CA PRO A 152 11.26 -13.35 6.28
C PRO A 152 12.59 -13.35 7.04
N PRO A 153 13.65 -13.92 6.47
CA PRO A 153 14.93 -14.00 7.16
C PRO A 153 15.49 -12.62 7.57
N ARG A 154 15.98 -12.50 8.82
CA ARG A 154 16.47 -11.22 9.40
C ARG A 154 17.88 -11.31 9.98
N GLY A 155 18.57 -10.17 9.96
CA GLY A 155 19.92 -10.00 10.51
C GLY A 155 21.01 -10.42 9.53
N VAL A 156 22.27 -10.34 9.99
CA VAL A 156 23.47 -10.57 9.16
C VAL A 156 23.53 -11.99 8.58
N ASP A 157 23.01 -12.96 9.33
CA ASP A 157 23.06 -14.38 8.96
C ASP A 157 21.94 -14.80 8.00
N GLY A 158 20.98 -13.92 7.72
CA GLY A 158 19.89 -14.18 6.77
C GLY A 158 19.05 -15.41 7.09
N ARG A 159 18.84 -15.72 8.38
CA ARG A 159 18.02 -16.86 8.85
C ARG A 159 16.66 -16.42 9.38
N GLY A 160 15.68 -17.30 9.24
CA GLY A 160 14.34 -17.18 9.82
C GLY A 160 14.31 -17.44 11.33
N PRO A 161 13.13 -17.46 11.95
CA PRO A 161 12.96 -17.82 13.36
C PRO A 161 13.23 -19.30 13.60
N ASP A 162 13.70 -19.65 14.80
CA ASP A 162 13.88 -21.04 15.20
C ASP A 162 12.51 -21.66 15.57
N PRO A 163 12.16 -22.85 15.04
CA PRO A 163 10.91 -23.52 15.37
C PRO A 163 10.85 -23.92 16.85
N TYR A 164 9.66 -23.86 17.44
CA TYR A 164 9.47 -24.37 18.80
C TYR A 164 9.59 -25.90 18.82
N GLN A 165 10.50 -26.41 19.66
CA GLN A 165 10.62 -27.87 19.88
C GLN A 165 9.51 -28.41 20.78
N LYS A 166 9.03 -27.59 21.71
CA LYS A 166 7.92 -27.89 22.63
C LYS A 166 7.05 -26.65 22.76
N SER A 167 5.74 -26.84 22.88
CA SER A 167 4.80 -25.75 23.13
C SER A 167 5.17 -24.96 24.39
N PRO A 168 5.20 -23.62 24.34
CA PRO A 168 5.30 -22.79 25.54
C PRO A 168 4.11 -23.06 26.48
N GLU A 169 4.38 -23.05 27.78
CA GLU A 169 3.36 -23.28 28.80
C GLU A 169 3.19 -22.04 29.66
N VAL A 170 1.95 -21.55 29.76
CA VAL A 170 1.56 -20.38 30.56
C VAL A 170 0.62 -20.77 31.69
N THR A 171 0.77 -20.16 32.85
CA THR A 171 -0.16 -20.28 33.99
C THR A 171 -1.15 -19.12 34.04
N GLN A 172 -0.82 -18.01 33.40
CA GLN A 172 -1.67 -16.84 33.43
C GLN A 172 -1.49 -15.98 32.19
N VAL A 173 -2.60 -15.48 31.67
CA VAL A 173 -2.64 -14.45 30.63
C VAL A 173 -3.60 -13.36 31.09
N LEU A 174 -3.09 -12.15 31.25
CA LEU A 174 -3.88 -10.95 31.59
C LEU A 174 -3.74 -9.92 30.48
N ALA A 175 -4.73 -9.03 30.38
CA ALA A 175 -4.65 -7.89 29.47
C ALA A 175 -4.81 -6.58 30.25
N ARG A 176 -3.97 -5.60 29.93
CA ARG A 176 -4.02 -4.25 30.49
C ARG A 176 -3.99 -3.19 29.38
N SER A 177 -4.58 -2.03 29.66
CA SER A 177 -4.43 -0.88 28.78
C SER A 177 -3.13 -0.16 29.15
N LEU A 178 -2.23 0.00 28.18
CA LEU A 178 -0.99 0.75 28.35
C LEU A 178 -1.12 2.19 27.85
N GLY A 179 -2.05 2.42 26.92
CA GLY A 179 -2.29 3.74 26.34
C GLY A 179 -3.26 3.70 25.17
N GLY A 180 -3.30 4.78 24.42
CA GLY A 180 -4.13 4.92 23.22
C GLY A 180 -3.34 5.53 22.07
N SER A 181 -3.82 5.30 20.85
CA SER A 181 -3.28 5.86 19.63
C SER A 181 -4.28 6.79 18.98
N THR A 182 -3.79 7.89 18.42
CA THR A 182 -4.62 8.82 17.66
C THR A 182 -3.87 9.33 16.44
N PRO A 183 -4.55 9.55 15.29
CA PRO A 183 -3.96 10.23 14.17
C PRO A 183 -3.41 11.59 14.61
N ALA A 184 -2.21 11.91 14.13
CA ALA A 184 -1.58 13.19 14.36
C ALA A 184 -1.12 13.75 13.00
N SER A 185 -1.19 15.06 12.85
CA SER A 185 -0.69 15.77 11.67
C SER A 185 0.33 16.80 12.10
N GLN A 186 1.42 16.94 11.34
CA GLN A 186 2.38 18.01 11.60
C GLN A 186 1.75 19.34 11.18
N CYS A 187 1.23 20.07 12.16
CA CYS A 187 0.63 21.38 11.96
C CYS A 187 0.62 22.20 13.25
N VAL A 188 0.39 23.49 13.10
CA VAL A 188 -0.02 24.40 14.18
C VAL A 188 -1.41 24.89 13.82
N THR A 189 -2.36 24.72 14.73
CA THR A 189 -3.70 25.28 14.57
C THR A 189 -3.72 26.70 15.11
N VAL A 190 -4.17 27.64 14.29
CA VAL A 190 -4.46 29.02 14.66
C VAL A 190 -5.97 29.12 14.80
N TYR A 191 -6.44 29.70 15.90
CA TYR A 191 -7.86 29.86 16.22
C TYR A 191 -8.25 31.34 16.20
N ASN A 192 -9.50 31.62 15.82
CA ASN A 192 -10.15 32.93 15.92
C ASN A 192 -9.30 34.09 15.36
N GLU A 193 -8.69 33.91 14.19
CA GLU A 193 -7.94 34.99 13.55
C GLU A 193 -8.91 36.01 12.95
N ILE A 194 -8.90 37.23 13.49
CA ILE A 194 -9.62 38.36 12.91
C ILE A 194 -8.86 38.88 11.68
N LEU A 195 -9.49 38.79 10.52
CA LEU A 195 -8.92 39.23 9.25
C LEU A 195 -9.18 40.73 8.99
N GLY A 196 -10.34 41.23 9.41
CA GLY A 196 -10.72 42.61 9.19
C GLY A 196 -12.19 42.90 9.49
N VAL A 197 -12.65 44.05 9.01
CA VAL A 197 -14.04 44.52 9.13
C VAL A 197 -14.57 44.81 7.74
N SER A 198 -15.80 44.37 7.46
CA SER A 198 -16.45 44.61 6.18
C SER A 198 -16.72 46.10 5.96
N ASP A 199 -16.41 46.59 4.76
CA ASP A 199 -16.78 47.94 4.31
C ASP A 199 -18.17 47.99 3.63
N GLY A 200 -18.79 46.83 3.40
CA GLY A 200 -20.09 46.67 2.74
C GLY A 200 -20.02 46.61 1.21
N ALA A 201 -18.83 46.59 0.61
CA ALA A 201 -18.66 46.44 -0.84
C ALA A 201 -18.58 44.96 -1.27
N PRO A 202 -18.99 44.62 -2.50
CA PRO A 202 -18.72 43.30 -3.07
C PRO A 202 -17.23 43.12 -3.43
N GLY A 203 -16.76 41.88 -3.46
CA GLY A 203 -15.39 41.55 -3.90
C GLY A 203 -14.30 41.94 -2.90
N GLN A 204 -14.63 42.11 -1.62
CA GLN A 204 -13.66 42.45 -0.59
C GLN A 204 -12.61 41.34 -0.42
N GLU A 205 -11.38 41.75 -0.13
CA GLU A 205 -10.24 40.86 0.06
C GLU A 205 -9.62 41.07 1.44
N PHE A 206 -9.19 39.97 2.06
CA PHE A 206 -8.59 39.96 3.38
C PHE A 206 -7.36 39.07 3.40
N GLN A 207 -6.27 39.57 3.97
CA GLN A 207 -5.00 38.85 4.04
C GLN A 207 -4.86 38.16 5.39
N MET A 208 -4.68 36.85 5.37
CA MET A 208 -4.30 36.09 6.57
C MET A 208 -2.89 36.45 7.02
N ARG A 209 -2.67 36.47 8.34
CA ARG A 209 -1.37 36.72 8.97
C ARG A 209 -0.37 35.62 8.67
N TYR A 210 -0.82 34.38 8.60
CA TYR A 210 0.03 33.23 8.35
C TYR A 210 -0.34 32.54 7.05
N ALA A 211 0.65 32.40 6.17
CA ALA A 211 0.57 31.62 4.95
C ALA A 211 1.93 30.94 4.73
N PRO A 212 1.99 29.78 4.05
CA PRO A 212 0.85 29.03 3.49
C PRO A 212 0.04 28.28 4.54
N VAL A 213 -1.22 27.99 4.22
CA VAL A 213 -2.15 27.23 5.04
C VAL A 213 -2.44 25.85 4.44
N LEU A 214 -2.65 24.88 5.31
CA LEU A 214 -3.09 23.54 4.94
C LEU A 214 -4.56 23.56 4.51
N ASN A 215 -5.02 22.46 3.91
CA ASN A 215 -6.42 22.31 3.53
C ASN A 215 -7.34 22.48 4.75
N PHE A 216 -8.37 23.29 4.55
CA PHE A 216 -9.42 23.54 5.53
C PHE A 216 -10.10 22.22 5.90
N GLY A 217 -10.18 21.95 7.20
CA GLY A 217 -11.00 20.88 7.74
C GLY A 217 -12.49 21.27 7.79
N PRO A 218 -13.37 20.34 8.20
CA PRO A 218 -14.82 20.58 8.27
C PRO A 218 -15.20 21.72 9.25
N GLU A 219 -14.36 21.94 10.27
CA GLU A 219 -14.58 22.99 11.28
C GLU A 219 -13.94 24.34 10.91
N ASP A 220 -13.02 24.34 9.93
CA ASP A 220 -12.32 25.53 9.48
C ASP A 220 -13.24 26.32 8.54
N THR A 221 -13.68 27.51 8.95
CA THR A 221 -14.63 28.35 8.20
C THR A 221 -14.38 29.83 8.44
N LEU A 222 -14.92 30.66 7.56
CA LEU A 222 -15.04 32.08 7.76
C LEU A 222 -16.30 32.39 8.57
N LEU A 223 -16.13 33.14 9.64
CA LEU A 223 -17.18 33.62 10.52
C LEU A 223 -17.34 35.12 10.31
N VAL A 224 -18.58 35.54 10.09
CA VAL A 224 -18.93 36.94 9.85
C VAL A 224 -20.04 37.35 10.79
N GLY A 225 -19.80 38.39 11.58
CA GLY A 225 -20.79 38.89 12.53
C GLY A 225 -20.28 40.10 13.31
N PRO A 226 -21.08 40.66 14.21
CA PRO A 226 -20.65 41.75 15.06
C PRO A 226 -19.48 41.32 15.97
N MET A 227 -18.71 42.29 16.45
CA MET A 227 -17.72 42.04 17.50
C MET A 227 -18.47 41.72 18.79
N GLY A 228 -18.26 40.54 19.36
CA GLY A 228 -18.86 40.15 20.64
C GLY A 228 -18.13 40.79 21.83
N ASP A 229 -18.60 40.50 23.04
CA ASP A 229 -18.04 41.06 24.29
C ASP A 229 -16.60 40.60 24.54
N THR A 230 -16.23 39.44 23.99
CA THR A 230 -14.87 38.91 24.00
C THR A 230 -14.42 38.59 22.57
N PRO A 231 -13.10 38.59 22.28
CA PRO A 231 -12.58 38.21 20.96
C PRO A 231 -13.02 36.81 20.49
N ASP A 232 -13.32 35.91 21.42
CA ASP A 232 -13.74 34.53 21.15
C ASP A 232 -15.27 34.37 21.08
N ASP A 233 -16.05 35.40 21.38
CA ASP A 233 -17.51 35.35 21.26
C ASP A 233 -17.92 35.41 19.78
N VAL A 234 -18.42 34.26 19.31
CA VAL A 234 -18.87 34.01 17.94
C VAL A 234 -20.37 33.67 17.89
N SER A 235 -21.11 33.86 18.99
CA SER A 235 -22.51 33.45 19.10
C SER A 235 -23.45 34.08 18.07
N GLN A 236 -23.13 35.30 17.63
CA GLN A 236 -23.88 36.04 16.62
C GLN A 236 -23.23 35.98 15.22
N CYS A 237 -22.19 35.17 15.04
CA CYS A 237 -21.51 35.04 13.75
C CYS A 237 -22.23 34.02 12.85
N VAL A 238 -22.36 34.38 11.58
CA VAL A 238 -22.81 33.48 10.52
C VAL A 238 -21.61 32.73 9.95
N ARG A 239 -21.75 31.42 9.75
CA ARG A 239 -20.75 30.57 9.10
C ARG A 239 -20.85 30.70 7.59
N TRP A 240 -19.70 30.86 6.94
CA TRP A 240 -19.60 30.95 5.49
C TRP A 240 -19.02 29.66 4.90
N THR A 241 -19.52 29.25 3.74
CA THR A 241 -19.06 28.05 3.05
C THR A 241 -17.89 28.40 2.14
N ARG A 242 -16.84 27.59 2.19
CA ARG A 242 -15.71 27.73 1.27
C ARG A 242 -16.08 27.11 -0.08
N VAL A 243 -15.80 27.84 -1.15
CA VAL A 243 -15.95 27.36 -2.53
C VAL A 243 -14.62 27.46 -3.29
N GLU A 244 -14.49 26.73 -4.40
CA GLU A 244 -13.30 26.85 -5.28
C GLU A 244 -13.32 28.15 -6.07
N ASP A 245 -14.49 28.53 -6.57
CA ASP A 245 -14.76 29.80 -7.23
C ASP A 245 -16.23 30.23 -7.01
N PHE A 246 -16.55 31.44 -7.43
CA PHE A 246 -17.87 32.03 -7.23
C PHE A 246 -18.87 31.74 -8.36
N SER A 247 -18.53 30.97 -9.39
CA SER A 247 -19.32 30.84 -10.62
C SER A 247 -20.74 30.29 -10.38
N GLU A 248 -20.87 29.38 -9.42
CA GLU A 248 -22.13 28.75 -9.00
C GLU A 248 -22.80 29.47 -7.83
N SER A 249 -22.21 30.55 -7.31
CA SER A 249 -22.72 31.25 -6.13
C SER A 249 -23.84 32.24 -6.48
N GLU A 250 -24.94 32.19 -5.74
CA GLU A 250 -26.02 33.16 -5.80
C GLU A 250 -25.77 34.35 -4.86
N ARG A 251 -26.59 35.40 -5.00
CA ARG A 251 -26.45 36.65 -4.25
C ARG A 251 -26.60 36.48 -2.73
N THR A 252 -27.29 35.44 -2.28
CA THR A 252 -27.56 35.16 -0.87
C THR A 252 -26.57 34.19 -0.24
N ASP A 253 -25.73 33.54 -1.05
CA ASP A 253 -24.87 32.46 -0.59
C ASP A 253 -23.68 33.04 0.18
N ALA A 254 -23.55 32.67 1.45
CA ALA A 254 -22.44 33.09 2.30
C ALA A 254 -21.16 32.33 1.90
N HIS A 255 -20.60 32.66 0.73
CA HIS A 255 -19.47 31.96 0.13
C HIS A 255 -18.19 32.77 0.18
N PHE A 256 -17.07 32.09 0.42
CA PHE A 256 -15.75 32.69 0.35
C PHE A 256 -14.77 31.77 -0.38
N VAL A 257 -13.74 32.38 -0.98
CA VAL A 257 -12.60 31.68 -1.57
C VAL A 257 -11.37 31.98 -0.73
N CYS A 258 -10.47 31.01 -0.60
CA CYS A 258 -9.19 31.21 0.07
C CYS A 258 -8.08 30.55 -0.76
N ASP A 259 -7.08 31.35 -1.15
CA ASP A 259 -5.84 30.84 -1.73
C ASP A 259 -4.93 30.34 -0.60
N ASN A 260 -4.82 29.02 -0.47
CA ASN A 260 -4.01 28.39 0.57
C ASN A 260 -2.53 28.79 0.55
N ARG A 261 -1.99 29.16 -0.62
CA ARG A 261 -0.58 29.50 -0.76
C ARG A 261 -0.29 30.92 -0.26
N THR A 262 -1.15 31.87 -0.61
CA THR A 262 -0.98 33.29 -0.24
C THR A 262 -1.68 33.65 1.06
N GLY A 263 -2.68 32.89 1.47
CA GLY A 263 -3.58 33.25 2.57
C GLY A 263 -4.52 34.40 2.20
N LEU A 264 -4.78 34.63 0.90
CA LEU A 264 -5.75 35.64 0.48
C LEU A 264 -7.16 35.05 0.56
N VAL A 265 -8.00 35.65 1.39
CA VAL A 265 -9.43 35.36 1.50
C VAL A 265 -10.19 36.39 0.67
N GLN A 266 -11.02 35.92 -0.25
CA GLN A 266 -11.85 36.77 -1.10
C GLN A 266 -13.32 36.50 -0.83
N LEU A 267 -14.12 37.56 -0.87
CA LEU A 267 -15.57 37.50 -0.87
C LEU A 267 -16.13 37.66 -2.28
N GLY A 268 -17.40 37.29 -2.41
CA GLY A 268 -18.12 37.32 -3.66
C GLY A 268 -18.10 38.66 -4.42
N PRO A 269 -17.65 38.71 -5.69
CA PRO A 269 -17.61 39.94 -6.48
C PRO A 269 -18.97 40.28 -7.14
N ALA A 270 -19.10 41.53 -7.56
CA ALA A 270 -20.19 41.98 -8.43
C ALA A 270 -19.63 42.30 -9.83
N ILE A 271 -20.08 41.57 -10.85
CA ILE A 271 -19.54 41.64 -12.21
C ILE A 271 -20.61 42.23 -13.16
N PRO A 272 -20.28 43.31 -13.90
CA PRO A 272 -21.12 43.82 -14.97
C PRO A 272 -21.27 42.81 -16.11
N GLN A 273 -22.49 42.65 -16.59
CA GLN A 273 -22.85 41.75 -17.68
C GLN A 273 -22.93 42.51 -19.02
N PRO A 274 -22.83 41.82 -20.17
CA PRO A 274 -22.93 42.46 -21.49
C PRO A 274 -24.25 43.19 -21.75
N ASP A 275 -25.33 42.81 -21.06
CA ASP A 275 -26.65 43.44 -21.14
C ASP A 275 -26.78 44.70 -20.26
N GLY A 276 -25.70 45.09 -19.57
CA GLY A 276 -25.67 46.25 -18.66
C GLY A 276 -26.19 45.96 -17.26
N SER A 277 -26.68 44.75 -16.98
CA SER A 277 -27.00 44.33 -15.61
C SER A 277 -25.73 44.06 -14.80
N VAL A 278 -25.82 44.09 -13.47
CA VAL A 278 -24.72 43.68 -12.58
C VAL A 278 -25.15 42.42 -11.87
N ARG A 279 -24.37 41.35 -12.03
CA ARG A 279 -24.58 40.09 -11.31
C ARG A 279 -23.64 40.02 -10.12
N GLN A 280 -24.21 39.86 -8.94
CA GLN A 280 -23.48 39.61 -7.72
C GLN A 280 -23.35 38.09 -7.51
N TYR A 281 -22.14 37.63 -7.22
CA TYR A 281 -21.85 36.23 -6.94
C TYR A 281 -21.46 36.12 -5.47
N GLY A 282 -22.28 35.47 -4.65
CA GLY A 282 -22.08 35.41 -3.20
C GLY A 282 -22.67 36.61 -2.44
N SER A 283 -22.93 36.40 -1.16
CA SER A 283 -23.41 37.40 -0.20
C SER A 283 -22.31 38.43 0.11
N VAL A 284 -22.73 39.62 0.50
CA VAL A 284 -21.85 40.72 0.92
C VAL A 284 -22.15 41.03 2.39
N PRO A 285 -21.18 40.94 3.31
CA PRO A 285 -21.42 41.29 4.69
C PRO A 285 -21.76 42.76 4.86
N ASP A 286 -22.70 43.07 5.73
CA ASP A 286 -23.01 44.45 6.10
C ASP A 286 -21.76 45.19 6.61
N LYS A 287 -21.73 46.50 6.35
CA LYS A 287 -20.65 47.36 6.81
C LYS A 287 -20.52 47.31 8.34
N GLY A 288 -19.30 47.13 8.83
CA GLY A 288 -19.00 47.03 10.27
C GLY A 288 -19.01 45.61 10.82
N MET A 289 -19.41 44.61 10.03
CA MET A 289 -19.30 43.21 10.44
C MET A 289 -17.83 42.78 10.48
N THR A 290 -17.45 42.13 11.57
CA THR A 290 -16.11 41.55 11.74
C THR A 290 -16.01 40.25 10.94
N ILE A 291 -14.88 40.08 10.27
CA ILE A 291 -14.57 38.90 9.47
C ILE A 291 -13.40 38.19 10.13
N ARG A 292 -13.60 36.92 10.49
CA ARG A 292 -12.60 36.10 11.17
C ARG A 292 -12.64 34.65 10.72
N LEU A 293 -11.53 33.94 10.85
CA LEU A 293 -11.48 32.49 10.64
C LEU A 293 -11.65 31.77 11.97
N SER A 294 -12.53 30.76 12.01
CA SER A 294 -12.76 29.92 13.21
C SER A 294 -11.47 29.22 13.63
N SER A 295 -10.88 28.51 12.67
CA SER A 295 -9.57 27.88 12.78
C SER A 295 -9.00 27.66 11.40
N PHE A 296 -7.68 27.54 11.35
CA PHE A 296 -6.97 27.00 10.20
C PHE A 296 -5.63 26.44 10.65
N ARG A 297 -5.00 25.64 9.79
CA ARG A 297 -3.76 24.94 10.11
C ARG A 297 -2.64 25.44 9.22
N ILE A 298 -1.48 25.69 9.82
CA ILE A 298 -0.24 26.00 9.13
C ILE A 298 0.81 24.93 9.41
N GLY A 299 1.84 24.85 8.57
CA GLY A 299 2.91 23.88 8.71
C GLY A 299 2.87 22.83 7.61
N GLY A 300 3.03 21.57 7.99
CA GLY A 300 3.30 20.49 7.05
C GLY A 300 4.70 20.58 6.45
N GLY A 301 4.81 20.12 5.20
CA GLY A 301 6.06 20.04 4.48
C GLY A 301 6.81 18.72 4.71
N SER A 302 7.91 18.56 3.99
CA SER A 302 8.79 17.39 4.09
C SER A 302 9.39 17.23 5.50
N ARG A 303 9.56 18.33 6.24
CA ARG A 303 9.99 18.34 7.65
C ARG A 303 9.06 17.56 8.59
N GLY A 304 7.80 17.35 8.22
CA GLY A 304 6.86 16.54 8.99
C GLY A 304 7.09 15.04 8.86
N ASN A 305 7.90 14.62 7.88
CA ASN A 305 8.22 13.21 7.66
C ASN A 305 9.36 12.78 8.60
N VAL A 306 9.00 12.24 9.76
CA VAL A 306 9.95 11.74 10.76
C VAL A 306 9.84 10.22 10.88
N ARG A 307 10.97 9.56 11.19
CA ARG A 307 11.00 8.11 11.45
C ARG A 307 10.16 7.74 12.67
N GLU A 308 9.90 6.45 12.83
CA GLU A 308 9.31 5.91 14.06
C GLU A 308 10.13 6.33 15.29
N ASP A 309 9.44 6.46 16.43
CA ASP A 309 9.98 6.87 17.73
C ASP A 309 10.74 8.19 17.75
N LYS A 310 10.39 9.16 16.90
CA LYS A 310 10.96 10.51 16.93
C LYS A 310 10.11 11.53 17.68
N ILE A 311 8.81 11.33 17.78
CA ILE A 311 7.88 12.24 18.47
C ILE A 311 7.78 11.82 19.94
N ARG A 312 8.64 12.36 20.80
CA ARG A 312 8.76 11.92 22.22
C ARG A 312 8.34 12.95 23.27
N VAL A 313 8.25 14.22 22.89
CA VAL A 313 8.10 15.32 23.84
C VAL A 313 6.63 15.76 23.91
N LEU A 314 6.04 15.63 25.09
CA LEU A 314 4.76 16.25 25.41
C LEU A 314 4.97 17.76 25.61
N LYS A 315 4.31 18.58 24.80
CA LYS A 315 4.32 20.05 25.00
C LYS A 315 3.39 20.48 26.13
N THR A 316 2.33 19.72 26.35
CA THR A 316 1.36 19.90 27.42
C THR A 316 1.33 18.64 28.25
N ASN A 317 1.47 18.78 29.56
CA ASN A 317 1.38 17.65 30.47
C ASN A 317 -0.09 17.29 30.68
N TYR A 318 -0.46 16.06 30.33
CA TYR A 318 -1.76 15.50 30.64
C TYR A 318 -1.61 14.52 31.81
N PRO A 319 -2.38 14.65 32.90
CA PRO A 319 -2.37 13.68 33.99
C PRO A 319 -2.55 12.26 33.48
N TYR A 320 -1.84 11.30 34.08
CA TYR A 320 -1.84 9.87 33.72
C TYR A 320 -1.23 9.51 32.34
N VAL A 321 -0.69 10.49 31.59
CA VAL A 321 0.08 10.24 30.36
C VAL A 321 1.56 10.34 30.67
N ALA A 322 2.25 9.19 30.75
CA ALA A 322 3.67 9.14 31.07
C ALA A 322 4.59 9.54 29.89
N SER A 323 4.19 9.17 28.66
CA SER A 323 5.00 9.40 27.46
C SER A 323 4.15 9.42 26.20
N VAL A 324 4.72 9.97 25.12
CA VAL A 324 4.19 9.90 23.77
C VAL A 324 5.25 9.32 22.84
N THR A 325 4.83 8.53 21.85
CA THR A 325 5.69 8.08 20.76
C THR A 325 4.90 7.99 19.46
N ASN A 326 5.59 7.88 18.33
CA ASN A 326 5.00 7.52 17.03
C ASN A 326 5.51 6.13 16.61
N PRO A 327 4.73 5.07 16.85
CA PRO A 327 5.13 3.71 16.49
C PRO A 327 5.29 3.50 14.98
N GLN A 328 4.74 4.40 14.16
CA GLN A 328 4.90 4.42 12.72
C GLN A 328 5.57 5.74 12.31
N ALA A 329 6.34 5.69 11.22
CA ALA A 329 6.91 6.89 10.64
C ALA A 329 5.80 7.85 10.22
N ALA A 330 5.95 9.14 10.56
CA ALA A 330 5.10 10.17 10.00
C ALA A 330 5.45 10.33 8.52
N SER A 331 4.43 10.37 7.67
CA SER A 331 4.60 10.41 6.22
C SER A 331 3.54 11.31 5.58
N GLY A 332 3.61 11.49 4.26
CA GLY A 332 2.66 12.31 3.49
C GLY A 332 2.96 13.81 3.49
N GLY A 333 3.89 14.29 4.31
CA GLY A 333 4.36 15.67 4.28
C GLY A 333 5.06 16.00 2.97
N ARG A 334 4.54 17.00 2.24
CA ARG A 334 5.12 17.50 1.00
C ARG A 334 5.26 19.00 1.07
N ASP A 335 6.39 19.49 0.59
CA ASP A 335 6.59 20.93 0.43
C ASP A 335 5.69 21.45 -0.70
N LEU A 336 5.37 22.74 -0.63
CA LEU A 336 4.64 23.40 -1.70
C LEU A 336 5.32 23.18 -3.06
N GLU A 337 4.50 22.98 -4.07
CA GLU A 337 4.99 22.85 -5.44
C GLU A 337 5.73 24.13 -5.84
N SER A 338 6.94 23.97 -6.37
CA SER A 338 7.71 25.10 -6.90
C SER A 338 7.10 25.60 -8.19
N LEU A 339 7.30 26.87 -8.50
CA LEU A 339 6.80 27.46 -9.75
C LEU A 339 7.32 26.73 -10.99
N ASP A 340 8.56 26.25 -10.98
CA ASP A 340 9.14 25.54 -12.12
C ASP A 340 8.53 24.15 -12.32
N ARG A 341 8.23 23.42 -11.23
CA ARG A 341 7.46 22.16 -11.31
C ARG A 341 6.03 22.42 -11.77
N ALA A 342 5.40 23.48 -11.26
CA ALA A 342 4.07 23.89 -11.68
C ALA A 342 4.02 24.24 -13.18
N LYS A 343 5.06 24.89 -13.75
CA LYS A 343 5.17 25.15 -15.20
C LYS A 343 5.23 23.85 -16.01
N LEU A 344 6.06 22.89 -15.61
CA LEU A 344 6.15 21.59 -16.28
C LEU A 344 4.81 20.85 -16.22
N ARG A 345 4.20 20.80 -15.04
CA ARG A 345 2.87 20.19 -14.84
C ARG A 345 1.79 20.93 -15.65
N ALA A 346 1.84 22.26 -15.74
CA ALA A 346 0.88 23.06 -16.51
C ALA A 346 0.96 22.72 -18.01
N LEU A 347 2.16 22.53 -18.57
CA LEU A 347 2.32 22.08 -19.95
C LEU A 347 1.66 20.71 -20.17
N GLU A 348 1.82 19.78 -19.23
CA GLU A 348 1.14 18.48 -19.31
C GLU A 348 -0.39 18.60 -19.19
N VAL A 349 -0.89 19.44 -18.29
CA VAL A 349 -2.34 19.67 -18.13
C VAL A 349 -2.93 20.32 -19.38
N ILE A 350 -2.22 21.27 -20.01
CA ILE A 350 -2.63 21.90 -21.26
C ILE A 350 -2.67 20.91 -22.42
N LYS A 351 -1.72 19.96 -22.47
CA LYS A 351 -1.72 18.89 -23.48
C LYS A 351 -3.00 18.05 -23.43
N VAL A 352 -3.46 17.68 -22.23
CA VAL A 352 -4.54 16.70 -22.07
C VAL A 352 -5.91 17.35 -21.82
N ARG A 353 -5.99 18.65 -21.47
CA ARG A 353 -7.24 19.40 -21.17
C ARG A 353 -8.25 18.65 -20.27
N ASN A 354 -7.77 17.68 -19.48
CA ASN A 354 -8.59 16.76 -18.70
C ASN A 354 -9.67 16.00 -19.51
N ARG A 355 -9.42 15.74 -20.81
CA ARG A 355 -10.31 14.97 -21.70
C ARG A 355 -9.53 13.84 -22.36
N ALA A 356 -10.11 12.65 -22.37
CA ALA A 356 -9.53 11.49 -23.03
C ALA A 356 -10.02 11.42 -24.49
N VAL A 357 -9.18 11.83 -25.44
CA VAL A 357 -9.51 11.87 -26.87
C VAL A 357 -8.66 10.88 -27.66
N THR A 358 -7.34 10.92 -27.48
CA THR A 358 -6.38 10.02 -28.11
C THR A 358 -6.02 8.85 -27.20
N ALA A 359 -5.46 7.77 -27.75
CA ALA A 359 -4.92 6.66 -26.95
C ALA A 359 -3.95 7.14 -25.87
N GLU A 360 -3.06 8.07 -26.23
CA GLU A 360 -2.08 8.64 -25.31
C GLU A 360 -2.75 9.42 -24.17
N ASP A 361 -3.88 10.09 -24.42
CA ASP A 361 -4.65 10.77 -23.37
C ASP A 361 -5.26 9.77 -22.37
N PHE A 362 -5.82 8.66 -22.86
CA PHE A 362 -6.36 7.59 -22.00
C PHE A 362 -5.25 6.97 -21.14
N GLU A 363 -4.09 6.65 -21.75
CA GLU A 363 -2.92 6.11 -21.06
C GLU A 363 -2.42 7.07 -19.96
N TYR A 364 -2.23 8.34 -20.32
CA TYR A 364 -1.73 9.35 -19.40
C TYR A 364 -2.72 9.65 -18.26
N LEU A 365 -4.02 9.80 -18.56
CA LEU A 365 -5.04 10.06 -17.55
C LEU A 365 -5.20 8.90 -16.57
N ALA A 366 -5.13 7.66 -17.05
CA ALA A 366 -5.19 6.47 -16.19
C ALA A 366 -4.01 6.42 -15.22
N GLN A 367 -2.79 6.62 -15.72
CA GLN A 367 -1.57 6.57 -14.89
C GLN A 367 -1.50 7.72 -13.88
N LYS A 368 -2.00 8.90 -14.24
CA LYS A 368 -1.99 10.08 -13.36
C LYS A 368 -3.14 10.12 -12.36
N GLY A 369 -4.32 9.68 -12.78
CA GLY A 369 -5.56 9.77 -12.00
C GLY A 369 -5.67 8.74 -10.88
N CYS A 370 -5.02 7.59 -11.04
CA CYS A 370 -5.22 6.43 -10.18
C CYS A 370 -3.87 5.91 -9.67
N ALA A 371 -3.65 5.99 -8.35
CA ALA A 371 -2.37 5.62 -7.73
C ALA A 371 -2.00 4.13 -7.86
N GLY A 372 -2.97 3.27 -8.14
CA GLY A 372 -2.76 1.83 -8.36
C GLY A 372 -2.21 1.47 -9.75
N VAL A 373 -2.14 2.42 -10.68
CA VAL A 373 -1.71 2.18 -12.07
C VAL A 373 -0.21 2.43 -12.20
N GLY A 374 0.57 1.37 -12.44
CA GLY A 374 2.01 1.47 -12.70
C GLY A 374 2.28 1.87 -14.14
N ARG A 375 1.58 1.25 -15.08
CA ARG A 375 1.66 1.53 -16.52
C ARG A 375 0.30 1.27 -17.18
N ALA A 376 -0.03 2.04 -18.20
CA ALA A 376 -1.27 1.88 -18.95
C ALA A 376 -0.98 1.87 -20.46
N LYS A 377 -1.68 1.04 -21.22
CA LYS A 377 -1.58 0.99 -22.68
C LYS A 377 -2.96 0.84 -23.32
N CYS A 378 -3.26 1.70 -24.28
CA CYS A 378 -4.45 1.56 -25.11
C CYS A 378 -4.16 0.64 -26.30
N VAL A 379 -5.04 -0.34 -26.49
CA VAL A 379 -5.13 -1.14 -27.70
C VAL A 379 -6.28 -0.58 -28.54
N GLN A 380 -5.95 -0.13 -29.75
CA GLN A 380 -6.90 0.38 -30.71
C GLN A 380 -7.05 -0.60 -31.88
N PRO A 381 -8.25 -0.75 -32.47
CA PRO A 381 -8.40 -1.47 -33.72
C PRO A 381 -7.85 -0.62 -34.86
N LEU A 382 -6.75 -1.08 -35.47
CA LEU A 382 -6.10 -0.37 -36.57
C LEU A 382 -6.82 -0.58 -37.93
N THR A 383 -7.71 -1.56 -38.03
CA THR A 383 -8.43 -1.92 -39.27
C THR A 383 -9.89 -2.31 -39.02
N HIS A 384 -10.77 -2.03 -39.98
CA HIS A 384 -12.08 -2.67 -40.08
C HIS A 384 -12.15 -3.49 -41.39
N PRO A 385 -12.49 -4.80 -41.34
CA PRO A 385 -12.76 -5.59 -40.14
C PRO A 385 -11.51 -5.77 -39.25
N PRO A 386 -11.70 -6.09 -37.95
CA PRO A 386 -10.58 -6.30 -37.02
C PRO A 386 -9.63 -7.37 -37.55
N ALA A 387 -8.32 -7.11 -37.48
CA ALA A 387 -7.29 -8.00 -38.01
C ALA A 387 -7.15 -9.33 -37.23
N SER A 388 -7.75 -9.42 -36.03
CA SER A 388 -7.85 -10.63 -35.21
C SER A 388 -9.13 -10.59 -34.38
N ASP A 389 -9.64 -11.76 -33.97
CA ASP A 389 -10.78 -11.89 -33.04
C ASP A 389 -10.53 -11.21 -31.67
N SER A 390 -9.26 -10.94 -31.34
CA SER A 390 -8.88 -10.28 -30.07
C SER A 390 -8.89 -8.75 -30.12
N ALA A 391 -9.00 -8.14 -31.29
CA ALA A 391 -8.97 -6.70 -31.45
C ALA A 391 -10.35 -6.08 -31.11
N PRO A 392 -10.39 -4.92 -30.41
CA PRO A 392 -11.65 -4.26 -30.07
C PRO A 392 -12.46 -3.84 -31.30
N VAL A 393 -13.79 -3.75 -31.19
CA VAL A 393 -14.64 -3.23 -32.27
C VAL A 393 -14.41 -1.72 -32.43
N PRO A 394 -14.49 -1.14 -33.65
CA PRO A 394 -14.38 0.31 -33.80
C PRO A 394 -15.39 1.07 -32.93
N GLY A 395 -14.91 2.13 -32.28
CA GLY A 395 -15.64 2.85 -31.25
C GLY A 395 -15.33 2.39 -29.82
N THR A 396 -14.63 1.26 -29.65
CA THR A 396 -14.14 0.78 -28.35
C THR A 396 -12.67 1.12 -28.14
N VAL A 397 -12.36 1.69 -26.98
CA VAL A 397 -11.01 1.87 -26.45
C VAL A 397 -10.78 0.82 -25.38
N ARG A 398 -9.87 -0.13 -25.64
CA ARG A 398 -9.43 -1.11 -24.64
C ARG A 398 -8.17 -0.60 -23.96
N LEU A 399 -8.24 -0.35 -22.66
CA LEU A 399 -7.14 0.10 -21.83
C LEU A 399 -6.63 -1.07 -20.98
N LEU A 400 -5.36 -1.44 -21.20
CA LEU A 400 -4.65 -2.45 -20.44
C LEU A 400 -3.84 -1.78 -19.34
N ILE A 401 -4.03 -2.24 -18.11
CA ILE A 401 -3.40 -1.71 -16.90
C ILE A 401 -2.40 -2.73 -16.37
N VAL A 402 -1.18 -2.28 -16.11
CA VAL A 402 -0.21 -2.99 -15.28
C VAL A 402 -0.21 -2.33 -13.90
N PRO A 403 -0.43 -3.08 -12.81
CA PRO A 403 -0.54 -2.49 -11.48
C PRO A 403 0.81 -1.94 -11.03
N SER A 404 0.79 -0.94 -10.15
CA SER A 404 2.02 -0.44 -9.51
C SER A 404 2.47 -1.42 -8.43
N ILE A 405 3.61 -2.08 -8.64
CA ILE A 405 4.22 -2.99 -7.66
C ILE A 405 5.43 -2.35 -6.98
N ASN A 406 5.89 -2.93 -5.86
CA ASN A 406 7.11 -2.47 -5.21
C ASN A 406 8.32 -2.68 -6.14
N SER A 407 9.06 -1.61 -6.43
CA SER A 407 10.29 -1.63 -7.25
C SER A 407 11.39 -2.60 -6.79
N GLN A 408 11.32 -3.10 -5.55
CA GLN A 408 12.23 -4.13 -5.02
C GLN A 408 11.89 -5.54 -5.50
N ILE A 409 10.68 -5.77 -6.01
CA ILE A 409 10.25 -7.06 -6.58
C ILE A 409 10.89 -7.19 -7.97
N VAL A 410 11.83 -8.12 -8.11
CA VAL A 410 12.55 -8.37 -9.37
C VAL A 410 11.84 -9.41 -10.23
N VAL A 411 11.20 -10.39 -9.58
CA VAL A 411 10.39 -11.43 -10.23
C VAL A 411 8.98 -11.34 -9.65
N PRO A 412 8.03 -10.69 -10.35
CA PRO A 412 6.67 -10.55 -9.85
C PRO A 412 5.91 -11.86 -9.99
N SER A 413 5.16 -12.23 -8.95
CA SER A 413 4.22 -13.35 -9.02
C SER A 413 2.99 -12.98 -9.85
N PRO A 414 2.20 -13.96 -10.33
CA PRO A 414 0.91 -13.70 -10.97
C PRO A 414 -0.02 -12.80 -10.14
N ALA A 415 -0.03 -12.98 -8.81
CA ALA A 415 -0.83 -12.18 -7.90
C ALA A 415 -0.35 -10.72 -7.79
N ASP A 416 0.97 -10.47 -7.90
CA ASP A 416 1.51 -9.11 -7.92
C ASP A 416 1.11 -8.33 -9.19
N LEU A 417 0.91 -9.05 -10.30
CA LEU A 417 0.55 -8.47 -11.60
C LEU A 417 -0.96 -8.42 -11.86
N ALA A 418 -1.76 -9.10 -11.03
CA ALA A 418 -3.21 -9.07 -11.10
C ALA A 418 -3.72 -7.69 -10.68
N VAL A 419 -4.62 -7.11 -11.46
CA VAL A 419 -5.22 -5.80 -11.14
C VAL A 419 -6.46 -6.03 -10.26
N PRO A 420 -6.50 -5.51 -9.01
CA PRO A 420 -7.69 -5.65 -8.16
C PRO A 420 -8.90 -4.97 -8.80
N GLN A 421 -10.09 -5.57 -8.70
CA GLN A 421 -11.32 -5.04 -9.30
C GLN A 421 -11.60 -3.59 -8.90
N ARG A 422 -11.36 -3.22 -7.64
CA ARG A 422 -11.47 -1.81 -7.17
C ARG A 422 -10.68 -0.82 -8.03
N THR A 423 -9.49 -1.20 -8.48
CA THR A 423 -8.61 -0.35 -9.29
C THR A 423 -9.15 -0.23 -10.71
N VAL A 424 -9.73 -1.30 -11.24
CA VAL A 424 -10.41 -1.31 -12.54
C VAL A 424 -11.60 -0.35 -12.50
N ASP A 425 -12.43 -0.45 -11.47
CA ASP A 425 -13.62 0.39 -11.29
C ASP A 425 -13.22 1.87 -11.09
N GLU A 426 -12.21 2.15 -10.24
CA GLU A 426 -11.67 3.49 -10.04
C GLU A 426 -11.18 4.14 -11.34
N VAL A 427 -10.43 3.38 -12.16
CA VAL A 427 -9.92 3.87 -13.45
C VAL A 427 -11.06 4.06 -14.45
N TYR A 428 -12.00 3.12 -14.48
CA TYR A 428 -13.18 3.22 -15.34
C TYR A 428 -13.99 4.47 -15.03
N ASP A 429 -14.36 4.71 -13.77
CA ASP A 429 -15.15 5.87 -13.36
C ASP A 429 -14.41 7.18 -13.62
N TYR A 430 -13.11 7.21 -13.32
CA TYR A 430 -12.27 8.37 -13.58
C TYR A 430 -12.22 8.75 -15.06
N LEU A 431 -12.06 7.77 -15.96
CA LEU A 431 -12.01 7.99 -17.41
C LEU A 431 -13.41 8.19 -18.02
N ASN A 432 -14.44 7.56 -17.47
CA ASN A 432 -15.82 7.66 -17.97
C ASN A 432 -16.35 9.11 -17.88
N GLN A 433 -15.94 9.86 -16.86
CA GLN A 433 -16.25 11.29 -16.73
C GLN A 433 -15.51 12.18 -17.76
N ARG A 434 -14.47 11.66 -18.41
CA ARG A 434 -13.51 12.43 -19.24
C ARG A 434 -13.44 11.98 -20.70
N ARG A 435 -14.06 10.86 -21.06
CA ARG A 435 -14.12 10.33 -22.44
C ARG A 435 -15.12 11.09 -23.31
N LEU A 436 -14.98 10.92 -24.63
CA LEU A 436 -16.00 11.38 -25.58
C LEU A 436 -17.30 10.60 -25.44
N LEU A 437 -18.43 11.28 -25.69
CA LEU A 437 -19.72 10.62 -25.86
C LEU A 437 -19.60 9.59 -26.99
N THR A 438 -20.27 8.44 -26.82
CA THR A 438 -20.28 7.26 -27.72
C THR A 438 -19.01 6.39 -27.79
N THR A 439 -17.90 6.76 -27.12
CA THR A 439 -16.71 5.87 -27.03
C THR A 439 -16.91 4.78 -25.98
N ALA A 440 -16.99 3.50 -26.37
CA ALA A 440 -17.01 2.41 -25.38
C ALA A 440 -15.63 2.27 -24.72
N LEU A 441 -15.58 2.19 -23.40
CA LEU A 441 -14.34 2.00 -22.64
C LEU A 441 -14.34 0.59 -22.05
N GLU A 442 -13.29 -0.17 -22.34
CA GLU A 442 -13.00 -1.44 -21.69
C GLU A 442 -11.71 -1.29 -20.91
N VAL A 443 -11.72 -1.60 -19.61
CA VAL A 443 -10.53 -1.54 -18.75
C VAL A 443 -10.23 -2.95 -18.28
N GLY A 444 -8.98 -3.37 -18.40
CA GLY A 444 -8.55 -4.69 -17.97
C GLY A 444 -7.04 -4.78 -17.80
N GLU A 445 -6.54 -5.99 -17.55
CA GLU A 445 -5.12 -6.30 -17.47
C GLU A 445 -4.62 -6.88 -18.82
N PRO A 446 -3.31 -6.76 -19.12
CA PRO A 446 -2.70 -7.50 -20.21
C PRO A 446 -2.59 -8.98 -19.85
N ASP A 447 -2.56 -9.84 -20.87
CA ASP A 447 -2.24 -11.25 -20.67
C ASP A 447 -0.74 -11.44 -20.57
N TYR A 448 -0.29 -11.91 -19.40
CA TYR A 448 1.13 -12.09 -19.14
C TYR A 448 1.64 -13.41 -19.72
N VAL A 449 2.66 -13.32 -20.58
CA VAL A 449 3.43 -14.46 -21.07
C VAL A 449 4.68 -14.57 -20.21
N PHE A 450 4.74 -15.60 -19.39
CA PHE A 450 5.82 -15.82 -18.44
C PHE A 450 7.03 -16.44 -19.13
N ILE A 451 8.15 -15.71 -19.10
CA ILE A 451 9.39 -16.03 -19.77
C ILE A 451 10.34 -16.70 -18.79
N SER A 452 10.70 -17.94 -19.12
CA SER A 452 11.82 -18.65 -18.53
C SER A 452 12.97 -18.72 -19.53
N THR A 453 14.22 -18.79 -19.05
CA THR A 453 15.37 -18.97 -19.95
C THR A 453 16.32 -20.04 -19.44
N GLU A 454 16.86 -20.84 -20.33
CA GLU A 454 17.97 -21.75 -20.03
C GLU A 454 19.21 -21.25 -20.74
N ILE A 455 20.24 -20.88 -19.97
CA ILE A 455 21.46 -20.27 -20.52
C ILE A 455 22.68 -21.06 -20.05
N LYS A 456 23.52 -21.44 -21.00
CA LYS A 456 24.85 -21.99 -20.78
C LYS A 456 25.88 -20.92 -21.10
N LEU A 457 26.73 -20.58 -20.15
CA LEU A 457 27.76 -19.56 -20.33
C LEU A 457 29.08 -19.96 -19.67
N VAL A 458 30.16 -19.30 -20.07
CA VAL A 458 31.48 -19.44 -19.47
C VAL A 458 31.83 -18.17 -18.71
N ALA A 459 32.24 -18.36 -17.47
CA ALA A 459 32.68 -17.29 -16.59
C ALA A 459 34.16 -16.97 -16.82
N ASP A 460 34.54 -15.71 -16.60
CA ASP A 460 35.94 -15.33 -16.48
C ASP A 460 36.61 -16.10 -15.32
N PRO A 461 37.87 -16.58 -15.48
CA PRO A 461 38.55 -17.39 -14.45
C PRO A 461 38.71 -16.74 -13.07
N LYS A 462 38.51 -15.42 -12.98
CA LYS A 462 38.69 -14.61 -11.76
C LYS A 462 37.36 -14.27 -11.06
N VAL A 463 36.23 -14.74 -11.59
CA VAL A 463 34.89 -14.41 -11.09
C VAL A 463 34.27 -15.64 -10.45
N ASP A 464 33.63 -15.43 -9.30
CA ASP A 464 32.85 -16.47 -8.63
C ASP A 464 31.63 -16.87 -9.49
N PRO A 465 31.51 -18.14 -9.90
CA PRO A 465 30.40 -18.63 -10.71
C PRO A 465 29.03 -18.41 -10.06
N GLU A 466 28.88 -18.63 -8.75
CA GLU A 466 27.56 -18.49 -8.11
C GLU A 466 27.09 -17.04 -8.10
N LEU A 467 28.01 -16.11 -7.81
CA LEU A 467 27.74 -14.69 -7.85
C LEU A 467 27.43 -14.20 -9.27
N LEU A 468 28.14 -14.73 -10.28
CA LEU A 468 27.85 -14.43 -11.68
C LEU A 468 26.47 -14.94 -12.10
N ALA A 469 26.13 -16.19 -11.78
CA ALA A 469 24.83 -16.77 -12.08
C ALA A 469 23.69 -15.95 -11.46
N LYS A 470 23.85 -15.49 -10.21
CA LYS A 470 22.89 -14.60 -9.55
C LYS A 470 22.75 -13.26 -10.28
N ARG A 471 23.87 -12.61 -10.63
CA ARG A 471 23.86 -11.34 -11.38
C ARG A 471 23.20 -11.47 -12.75
N VAL A 472 23.46 -12.57 -13.46
CA VAL A 472 22.83 -12.86 -14.77
C VAL A 472 21.32 -13.04 -14.61
N ARG A 473 20.88 -13.81 -13.61
CA ARG A 473 19.45 -13.99 -13.32
C ARG A 473 18.75 -12.67 -13.01
N GLU A 474 19.32 -11.85 -12.13
CA GLU A 474 18.75 -10.54 -11.78
C GLU A 474 18.69 -9.59 -12.98
N ALA A 475 19.72 -9.58 -13.84
CA ALA A 475 19.75 -8.75 -15.03
C ALA A 475 18.68 -9.16 -16.05
N LEU A 476 18.49 -10.47 -16.27
CA LEU A 476 17.47 -11.00 -17.17
C LEU A 476 16.05 -10.77 -16.63
N SER A 477 15.84 -11.02 -15.34
CA SER A 477 14.56 -10.75 -14.69
C SER A 477 14.18 -9.27 -14.78
N ARG A 478 15.14 -8.37 -14.56
CA ARG A 478 14.92 -6.93 -14.73
C ARG A 478 14.67 -6.56 -16.19
N TYR A 479 15.39 -7.15 -17.15
CA TYR A 479 15.23 -6.84 -18.57
C TYR A 479 13.86 -7.24 -19.12
N VAL A 480 13.31 -8.38 -18.68
CA VAL A 480 11.99 -8.87 -19.13
C VAL A 480 10.84 -8.33 -18.25
N HIS A 481 11.13 -7.41 -17.33
CA HIS A 481 10.15 -6.88 -16.39
C HIS A 481 9.09 -6.00 -17.08
N PRO A 482 7.78 -6.18 -16.82
CA PRO A 482 6.71 -5.45 -17.51
C PRO A 482 6.68 -3.94 -17.24
N LEU A 483 7.08 -3.51 -16.04
CA LEU A 483 7.15 -2.10 -15.62
C LEU A 483 8.50 -1.39 -15.79
N TYR A 484 9.61 -2.10 -15.55
CA TYR A 484 10.95 -1.49 -15.43
C TYR A 484 11.97 -2.09 -16.39
N GLY A 485 11.55 -3.06 -17.20
CA GLY A 485 12.40 -3.75 -18.16
C GLY A 485 12.39 -3.07 -19.52
N GLY A 486 12.68 -3.88 -20.54
CA GLY A 486 12.80 -3.46 -21.91
C GLY A 486 14.09 -2.67 -22.20
N PRO A 487 14.32 -2.32 -23.47
CA PRO A 487 15.54 -1.65 -23.92
C PRO A 487 15.73 -0.24 -23.32
N ASN A 488 14.63 0.45 -23.01
CA ASN A 488 14.65 1.83 -22.51
C ASN A 488 14.48 1.91 -20.98
N GLY A 489 14.22 0.78 -20.30
CA GLY A 489 14.04 0.71 -18.84
C GLY A 489 12.69 1.25 -18.32
N ASP A 490 11.72 1.48 -19.19
CA ASP A 490 10.36 1.96 -18.89
C ASP A 490 9.28 0.87 -19.06
N GLY A 491 9.71 -0.40 -19.05
CA GLY A 491 8.87 -1.58 -19.22
C GLY A 491 8.92 -2.15 -20.64
N TRP A 492 8.66 -3.45 -20.78
CA TRP A 492 8.73 -4.10 -22.09
C TRP A 492 7.78 -3.44 -23.11
N PRO A 493 8.22 -3.03 -24.31
CA PRO A 493 7.34 -2.42 -25.29
C PRO A 493 6.29 -3.41 -25.82
N PHE A 494 5.02 -3.02 -25.85
CA PHE A 494 3.95 -3.84 -26.44
C PHE A 494 4.27 -4.16 -27.92
N ARG A 495 3.91 -5.37 -28.35
CA ARG A 495 4.15 -5.92 -29.71
C ARG A 495 5.62 -6.11 -30.10
N ARG A 496 6.59 -5.72 -29.26
CA ARG A 496 8.01 -5.99 -29.53
C ARG A 496 8.32 -7.45 -29.25
N THR A 497 8.80 -8.16 -30.26
CA THR A 497 9.30 -9.53 -30.13
C THR A 497 10.50 -9.61 -29.20
N LEU A 498 10.53 -10.60 -28.29
CA LEU A 498 11.71 -10.96 -27.53
C LEU A 498 12.53 -11.98 -28.32
N THR A 499 13.73 -11.61 -28.75
CA THR A 499 14.61 -12.48 -29.53
C THR A 499 15.76 -13.01 -28.70
N LEU A 500 16.39 -14.10 -29.16
CA LEU A 500 17.63 -14.57 -28.55
C LEU A 500 18.73 -13.51 -28.61
N ALA A 501 18.80 -12.72 -29.68
CA ALA A 501 19.78 -11.65 -29.81
C ALA A 501 19.65 -10.61 -28.69
N ASP A 502 18.43 -10.28 -28.25
CA ASP A 502 18.21 -9.40 -27.10
C ASP A 502 18.82 -10.00 -25.81
N LEU A 503 18.67 -11.32 -25.60
CA LEU A 503 19.27 -12.00 -24.45
C LEU A 503 20.80 -12.07 -24.53
N TYR A 504 21.34 -12.35 -25.71
CA TYR A 504 22.80 -12.36 -25.93
C TYR A 504 23.41 -10.98 -25.65
N ALA A 505 22.77 -9.90 -26.12
CA ALA A 505 23.22 -8.55 -25.85
C ALA A 505 23.18 -8.25 -24.34
N GLN A 506 22.06 -8.55 -23.69
CA GLN A 506 21.88 -8.26 -22.27
C GLN A 506 22.86 -9.04 -21.37
N VAL A 507 23.11 -10.32 -21.67
CA VAL A 507 24.07 -11.13 -20.89
C VAL A 507 25.51 -10.76 -21.21
N GLY A 508 25.82 -10.38 -22.45
CA GLY A 508 27.14 -9.95 -22.88
C GLY A 508 27.63 -8.65 -22.20
N GLU A 509 26.73 -7.77 -21.79
CA GLU A 509 27.08 -6.55 -21.04
C GLU A 509 27.50 -6.83 -19.58
N ILE A 510 27.25 -8.04 -19.07
CA ILE A 510 27.50 -8.38 -17.68
C ILE A 510 28.98 -8.69 -17.48
N ARG A 511 29.67 -7.81 -16.75
CA ARG A 511 31.08 -8.02 -16.36
C ARG A 511 31.28 -9.37 -15.69
N GLY A 512 32.15 -10.20 -16.26
CA GLY A 512 32.49 -11.54 -15.77
C GLY A 512 31.98 -12.67 -16.67
N VAL A 513 31.15 -12.37 -17.66
CA VAL A 513 30.79 -13.32 -18.72
C VAL A 513 31.87 -13.28 -19.81
N ALA A 514 32.53 -14.41 -20.05
CA ALA A 514 33.52 -14.53 -21.12
C ALA A 514 32.85 -14.79 -22.47
N PHE A 515 31.95 -15.78 -22.52
CA PHE A 515 31.18 -16.14 -23.72
C PHE A 515 29.92 -16.91 -23.35
N LEU A 516 28.88 -16.76 -24.17
CA LEU A 516 27.62 -17.48 -24.04
C LEU A 516 27.61 -18.64 -25.06
N LEU A 517 27.33 -19.85 -24.59
CA LEU A 517 27.41 -21.09 -25.40
C LEU A 517 26.07 -21.45 -26.03
N ASP A 518 24.99 -21.35 -25.25
CA ASP A 518 23.65 -21.76 -25.65
C ASP A 518 22.62 -20.98 -24.84
N ALA A 519 21.53 -20.57 -25.47
CA ALA A 519 20.42 -19.88 -24.83
C ALA A 519 19.10 -20.36 -25.44
N LYS A 520 18.14 -20.69 -24.56
CA LYS A 520 16.79 -21.08 -24.92
C LYS A 520 15.79 -20.19 -24.21
N ILE A 521 14.72 -19.83 -24.90
CA ILE A 521 13.58 -19.10 -24.34
C ILE A 521 12.42 -20.07 -24.22
N LEU A 522 11.88 -20.16 -23.01
CA LEU A 522 10.72 -20.97 -22.67
C LEU A 522 9.57 -20.02 -22.31
N THR A 523 8.39 -20.28 -22.85
CA THR A 523 7.20 -19.48 -22.55
C THR A 523 6.18 -20.33 -21.82
N SER A 524 5.50 -19.72 -20.85
CA SER A 524 4.35 -20.33 -20.17
C SER A 524 3.26 -19.27 -20.00
N ARG A 525 2.01 -19.71 -19.95
CA ARG A 525 0.86 -18.86 -19.64
C ARG A 525 0.20 -19.36 -18.37
N LEU A 526 -0.73 -18.59 -17.81
CA LEU A 526 -1.57 -19.05 -16.71
C LEU A 526 -2.70 -19.91 -17.28
N ALA A 527 -2.79 -21.15 -16.81
CA ALA A 527 -3.91 -22.05 -17.07
C ALA A 527 -5.13 -21.68 -16.20
N ASP A 528 -4.87 -21.25 -14.96
CA ASP A 528 -5.85 -20.74 -14.02
C ASP A 528 -5.30 -19.45 -13.37
N LYS A 529 -5.99 -18.33 -13.60
CA LYS A 529 -5.59 -17.02 -13.07
C LYS A 529 -5.85 -16.90 -11.56
N GLU A 530 -6.89 -17.53 -11.03
CA GLU A 530 -7.26 -17.44 -9.61
C GLU A 530 -6.32 -18.28 -8.73
N GLN A 531 -5.90 -19.44 -9.25
CA GLN A 531 -5.00 -20.35 -8.53
C GLN A 531 -3.52 -20.13 -8.86
N GLY A 532 -3.19 -19.26 -9.83
CA GLY A 532 -1.81 -18.98 -10.24
C GLY A 532 -1.11 -20.17 -10.91
N VAL A 533 -1.87 -21.10 -11.51
CA VAL A 533 -1.34 -22.34 -12.10
C VAL A 533 -0.86 -22.06 -13.51
N PHE A 534 0.37 -22.48 -13.81
CA PHE A 534 0.97 -22.30 -15.13
C PHE A 534 0.73 -23.48 -16.08
N THR A 535 0.67 -23.20 -17.38
CA THR A 535 0.80 -24.21 -18.43
C THR A 535 2.21 -24.80 -18.48
N SER A 536 2.37 -25.89 -19.24
CA SER A 536 3.69 -26.39 -19.61
C SER A 536 4.53 -25.30 -20.27
N GLU A 537 5.85 -25.38 -20.08
CA GLU A 537 6.81 -24.51 -20.74
C GLU A 537 6.99 -24.96 -22.20
N ASP A 538 6.70 -24.07 -23.14
CA ASP A 538 6.90 -24.29 -24.57
C ASP A 538 8.20 -23.62 -25.02
N LEU A 539 9.01 -24.33 -25.81
CA LEU A 539 10.24 -23.79 -26.37
C LEU A 539 9.94 -22.83 -27.52
N ALA A 540 10.39 -21.59 -27.39
CA ALA A 540 10.24 -20.58 -28.43
C ALA A 540 11.19 -20.86 -29.62
N SER A 541 10.76 -20.44 -30.82
CA SER A 541 11.58 -20.55 -32.03
C SER A 541 12.81 -19.64 -31.94
N ASN A 542 14.00 -20.21 -32.16
CA ASN A 542 15.24 -19.44 -32.17
C ASN A 542 15.28 -18.37 -33.28
N ALA A 543 14.62 -18.63 -34.42
CA ALA A 543 14.62 -17.73 -35.57
C ALA A 543 13.61 -16.58 -35.42
N GLU A 544 12.46 -16.85 -34.80
CA GLU A 544 11.36 -15.88 -34.71
C GLU A 544 11.23 -15.21 -33.34
N GLY A 545 11.84 -15.78 -32.30
CA GLY A 545 11.70 -15.34 -30.92
C GLY A 545 10.28 -15.56 -30.38
N VAL A 546 9.96 -14.85 -29.30
CA VAL A 546 8.61 -14.80 -28.72
C VAL A 546 7.90 -13.56 -29.24
N ARG A 547 6.88 -13.75 -30.08
CA ARG A 547 5.99 -12.68 -30.54
C ARG A 547 4.83 -12.56 -29.56
N PHE A 548 4.59 -11.34 -29.09
CA PHE A 548 3.46 -11.01 -28.23
C PHE A 548 2.33 -10.41 -29.05
N LEU A 549 1.11 -10.83 -28.77
CA LEU A 549 -0.11 -10.21 -29.31
C LEU A 549 -0.30 -8.79 -28.76
N GLU A 550 -1.29 -8.07 -29.30
CA GLU A 550 -1.53 -6.67 -28.93
C GLU A 550 -1.93 -6.49 -27.45
N HIS A 551 -2.44 -7.55 -26.83
CA HIS A 551 -2.84 -7.59 -25.43
C HIS A 551 -1.88 -8.38 -24.53
N GLU A 552 -0.81 -8.96 -25.09
CA GLU A 552 0.15 -9.75 -24.34
C GLU A 552 1.37 -8.92 -23.91
N LEU A 553 1.88 -9.19 -22.70
CA LEU A 553 3.13 -8.65 -22.20
C LEU A 553 4.01 -9.73 -21.58
N PRO A 554 5.33 -9.68 -21.73
CA PRO A 554 6.19 -10.61 -21.02
C PRO A 554 6.28 -10.27 -19.53
N ALA A 555 6.40 -11.32 -18.73
CA ALA A 555 6.80 -11.26 -17.32
C ALA A 555 7.92 -12.27 -17.06
N THR A 556 8.88 -11.96 -16.19
CA THR A 556 9.93 -12.91 -15.82
C THR A 556 9.36 -14.02 -14.93
N ARG A 557 9.83 -15.26 -15.14
CA ARG A 557 9.48 -16.42 -14.31
C ARG A 557 10.71 -17.04 -13.66
N ASP A 558 11.48 -17.81 -14.42
CA ASP A 558 12.69 -18.48 -13.92
C ASP A 558 13.81 -18.48 -14.97
N HIS A 559 15.02 -18.12 -14.54
CA HIS A 559 16.20 -18.14 -15.40
C HIS A 559 17.23 -19.12 -14.85
N ARG A 560 17.36 -20.26 -15.56
CA ARG A 560 18.27 -21.37 -15.24
C ARG A 560 19.62 -21.11 -15.90
N ILE A 561 20.61 -20.76 -15.09
CA ILE A 561 21.96 -20.42 -15.54
C ILE A 561 22.91 -21.56 -15.21
N ARG A 562 23.52 -22.17 -16.24
CA ARG A 562 24.56 -23.19 -16.10
C ARG A 562 25.91 -22.62 -16.53
N ILE A 563 26.85 -22.54 -15.60
CA ILE A 563 28.20 -22.05 -15.88
C ILE A 563 29.11 -23.24 -16.15
N VAL A 564 29.81 -23.20 -17.27
CA VAL A 564 30.78 -24.23 -17.67
C VAL A 564 32.21 -23.70 -17.46
N PRO A 565 33.12 -24.49 -16.86
CA PRO A 565 34.53 -24.14 -16.78
C PRO A 565 35.15 -23.93 -18.17
N MET A 566 36.05 -22.98 -18.30
CA MET A 566 36.76 -22.72 -19.56
C MET A 566 37.53 -23.95 -20.09
N ALA A 567 37.95 -24.85 -19.19
CA ALA A 567 38.68 -26.08 -19.52
C ALA A 567 37.82 -27.17 -20.22
N SER A 568 36.49 -27.10 -20.13
CA SER A 568 35.57 -28.07 -20.75
C SER A 568 35.01 -27.60 -22.10
N VAL A 569 35.39 -26.41 -22.55
CA VAL A 569 34.97 -25.84 -23.83
C VAL A 569 35.84 -26.46 -24.94
N GLY A 570 35.29 -27.49 -25.61
CA GLY A 570 35.98 -28.22 -26.69
C GLY A 570 36.16 -29.73 -26.44
N ALA A 571 35.84 -30.23 -25.24
CA ALA A 571 35.89 -31.67 -24.93
C ALA A 571 34.53 -32.39 -25.12
N GLY A 572 33.53 -31.69 -25.67
CA GLY A 572 32.11 -32.03 -25.55
C GLY A 572 31.49 -32.90 -26.65
N ASP A 573 32.21 -33.24 -27.72
CA ASP A 573 31.68 -34.11 -28.78
C ASP A 573 32.14 -35.58 -28.67
N GLU A 574 33.07 -35.94 -27.79
CA GLU A 574 33.55 -37.33 -27.65
C GLU A 574 32.96 -38.12 -26.47
N LEU A 575 32.24 -37.47 -25.55
CA LEU A 575 31.66 -38.13 -24.37
C LEU A 575 30.16 -38.47 -24.49
N ALA A 576 29.46 -37.97 -25.52
CA ALA A 576 28.05 -38.27 -25.74
C ALA A 576 27.80 -39.59 -26.51
N GLU A 577 28.80 -40.17 -27.16
CA GLU A 577 28.71 -41.49 -27.83
C GLU A 577 29.12 -42.68 -26.93
N ALA A 578 29.53 -42.43 -25.67
CA ALA A 578 29.92 -43.49 -24.74
C ALA A 578 28.83 -43.88 -23.72
N GLU A 579 27.70 -43.14 -23.67
CA GLU A 579 26.56 -43.40 -22.76
C GLU A 579 25.21 -43.58 -23.50
N ALA A 580 25.23 -43.87 -24.80
CA ALA A 580 24.09 -44.38 -25.58
C ALA A 580 24.42 -45.78 -26.11
#